data_AF-A0A2G1ZA14-F1
#
_entry.id   AF-A0A2G1ZA14-F1
#
_cell.length_a   1.000
_cell.length_b   1.000
_cell.length_c   1.000
_cell.angle_alpha   90.00
_cell.angle_beta   90.00
_cell.angle_gamma   90.00
#
_symmetry.space_group_name_H-M   'P 1'
#
loop_
_entity.id
_entity.type
_entity.pdbx_description
1 polymer ?
#
loop_
_entity_poly.entity_id
_entity_poly.type
_entity_poly.pdbx_seq_one_letter_code
_entity_poly.pdbx_strand_id
1 'polypeptide(L)' 'RNKPGALYQLLEPFHRHGLSLTRIETRPSPSGTWAYVFYIDFEGHMEDEQVRKVLAEVDEEAVELKRLGSYPIGVL' A
#
# COMPACT_ATOMS: atom_id res chain seq x y z
N ARG A 1 3.65 9.08 8.30
CA ARG A 1 4.24 9.54 9.59
C ARG A 1 3.71 8.69 10.73
N ASN A 2 4.49 8.38 11.77
CA ASN A 2 4.00 7.57 12.90
C ASN A 2 3.08 8.39 13.82
N LYS A 3 1.76 8.29 13.59
CA LYS A 3 0.69 8.92 14.37
C LYS A 3 -0.47 7.92 14.55
N PRO A 4 -1.28 8.03 15.62
CA PRO A 4 -2.49 7.24 15.74
C PRO A 4 -3.36 7.35 14.48
N GLY A 5 -3.85 6.20 13.99
CA GLY A 5 -4.68 6.15 12.78
C GLY A 5 -3.93 6.22 11.44
N ALA A 6 -2.61 6.39 11.42
CA ALA A 6 -1.85 6.48 10.16
C ALA A 6 -2.01 5.24 9.28
N LEU A 7 -1.99 4.04 9.86
CA LEU A 7 -2.20 2.81 9.10
C LEU A 7 -3.62 2.72 8.55
N TYR A 8 -4.63 3.13 9.33
CA TYR A 8 -6.01 3.15 8.84
C TYR A 8 -6.16 4.10 7.65
N GLN A 9 -5.63 5.33 7.75
CA GLN A 9 -5.64 6.30 6.65
C GLN A 9 -4.96 5.76 5.39
N LEU A 10 -3.84 5.05 5.55
CA LEU A 10 -3.13 4.41 4.45
C LEU A 10 -3.95 3.31 3.76
N LEU A 11 -4.75 2.55 4.52
CA LEU A 11 -5.51 1.40 4.01
C LEU A 11 -6.94 1.74 3.59
N GLU A 12 -7.48 2.88 4.02
CA GLU A 12 -8.85 3.32 3.73
C GLU A 12 -9.17 3.38 2.22
N PRO A 13 -8.26 3.88 1.33
CA PRO A 13 -8.57 3.93 -0.10
C PRO A 13 -8.83 2.55 -0.70
N PHE A 14 -8.10 1.52 -0.27
CA PHE A 14 -8.34 0.15 -0.75
C PHE A 14 -9.75 -0.33 -0.39
N HIS A 15 -10.22 -0.05 0.83
CA HIS A 15 -11.57 -0.39 1.25
C HIS A 15 -12.64 0.35 0.44
N ARG A 16 -12.50 1.67 0.30
CA ARG A 16 -13.48 2.52 -0.41
C ARG A 16 -13.58 2.18 -1.89
N HIS A 17 -12.48 1.74 -2.51
CA HIS A 17 -12.47 1.26 -3.89
C HIS A 17 -12.74 -0.25 -4.00
N GLY A 18 -12.92 -0.99 -2.91
CA GLY A 18 -13.22 -2.43 -2.98
C GLY A 18 -12.06 -3.29 -3.51
N LEU A 19 -10.80 -2.87 -3.29
CA LEU A 19 -9.62 -3.66 -3.61
C LEU A 19 -9.24 -4.55 -2.41
N SER A 20 -9.19 -5.86 -2.64
CA SER A 20 -8.82 -6.84 -1.61
C SER A 20 -7.32 -6.80 -1.31
N LEU A 21 -6.96 -6.63 -0.04
CA LEU A 21 -5.58 -6.84 0.41
C LEU A 21 -5.30 -8.33 0.59
N THR A 22 -4.17 -8.81 0.08
CA THR A 22 -3.74 -10.22 0.21
C THR A 22 -2.60 -10.38 1.20
N ARG A 23 -1.80 -9.32 1.42
CA ARG A 23 -0.73 -9.32 2.42
C ARG A 23 -0.48 -7.91 2.95
N ILE A 24 -0.21 -7.82 4.25
CA ILE A 24 0.34 -6.62 4.87
C ILE A 24 1.45 -7.00 5.85
N GLU A 25 2.63 -6.44 5.65
CA GLU A 25 3.78 -6.63 6.53
C GLU A 25 4.35 -5.29 6.95
N THR A 26 4.76 -5.19 8.22
CA THR A 26 5.45 -4.01 8.75
C THR A 26 6.91 -4.33 9.00
N ARG A 27 7.81 -3.44 8.57
CA ARG A 27 9.24 -3.52 8.86
C ARG A 27 9.72 -2.22 9.50
N PRO A 28 10.69 -2.27 10.44
CA PRO A 28 11.32 -1.06 10.95
C PRO A 28 12.06 -0.34 9.82
N SER A 29 11.94 0.99 9.77
CA SER A 29 12.67 1.76 8.76
C SER A 29 14.19 1.65 8.97
N PRO A 30 14.98 1.39 7.92
CA PRO A 30 16.45 1.39 8.01
C PRO A 30 17.04 2.78 8.27
N SER A 31 16.29 3.85 7.99
CA SER A 31 16.77 5.25 8.02
C SER A 31 16.75 5.93 9.39
N GLY A 32 16.63 5.16 10.48
CA GLY A 32 16.87 5.61 11.86
C GLY A 32 15.84 6.59 12.46
N THR A 33 14.89 7.07 11.68
CA THR A 33 13.73 7.83 12.19
C THR A 33 12.61 6.84 12.49
N TRP A 34 11.82 7.06 13.54
CA TRP A 34 10.66 6.27 14.02
C TRP A 34 9.54 6.10 12.97
N ALA A 35 9.89 5.53 11.82
CA ALA A 35 9.08 5.32 10.66
C ALA A 35 8.96 3.82 10.43
N TYR A 36 7.80 3.42 9.95
CA TYR A 36 7.51 2.05 9.56
C TYR A 36 7.42 1.99 8.04
N VAL A 37 7.95 0.92 7.47
CA VAL A 37 7.74 0.57 6.06
C VAL A 37 6.67 -0.50 6.03
N PHE A 38 5.65 -0.28 5.22
CA PHE A 38 4.59 -1.25 4.98
C PHE A 38 4.79 -1.87 3.60
N TYR A 39 4.82 -3.20 3.56
CA TYR A 39 4.69 -3.96 2.32
C TYR A 39 3.24 -4.40 2.21
N ILE A 40 2.59 -4.04 1.11
CA ILE A 40 1.17 -4.30 0.88
C ILE A 40 1.04 -5.00 -0.47
N ASP A 41 0.47 -6.20 -0.45
CA ASP A 41 0.01 -6.89 -1.66
C ASP A 41 -1.52 -6.84 -1.68
N PHE A 42 -2.08 -6.67 -2.88
CA PHE A 42 -3.51 -6.55 -3.10
C PHE A 42 -3.88 -7.05 -4.50
N GLU A 43 -5.15 -7.35 -4.71
CA GLU A 43 -5.68 -7.79 -6.00
C GLU A 43 -5.82 -6.61 -6.96
N GLY A 44 -5.24 -6.73 -8.15
CA GLY A 44 -5.33 -5.74 -9.22
C GLY A 44 -4.02 -5.56 -9.98
N HIS A 45 -4.07 -4.84 -11.09
CA HIS A 45 -2.90 -4.49 -11.91
C HIS A 45 -2.65 -2.98 -11.87
N MET A 46 -1.38 -2.56 -11.86
CA MET A 46 -1.04 -1.12 -11.77
C MET A 46 -1.51 -0.28 -12.96
N GLU A 47 -1.89 -0.94 -14.06
CA GLU A 47 -2.44 -0.28 -15.25
C GLU A 47 -3.96 -0.08 -15.16
N ASP A 48 -4.64 -0.77 -14.24
CA ASP A 48 -6.07 -0.63 -14.03
C ASP A 48 -6.41 0.76 -13.49
N GLU A 49 -7.44 1.39 -14.05
CA GLU A 49 -7.81 2.76 -13.69
C GLU A 49 -8.11 2.91 -12.19
N GLN A 50 -8.79 1.92 -11.60
CA GLN A 50 -9.13 1.89 -10.18
C GLN A 50 -7.88 1.79 -9.29
N VAL A 51 -6.94 0.91 -9.65
CA VAL A 51 -5.67 0.76 -8.92
C VAL A 51 -4.86 2.05 -8.99
N ARG A 52 -4.80 2.69 -10.17
CA ARG A 52 -4.11 3.98 -10.33
C ARG A 52 -4.68 5.07 -9.43
N LYS A 53 -6.01 5.12 -9.26
CA LYS A 53 -6.66 6.06 -8.32
C LYS A 53 -6.24 5.77 -6.88
N VAL A 54 -6.33 4.52 -6.45
CA VAL A 54 -5.92 4.11 -5.09
C VAL A 54 -4.45 4.42 -4.83
N LEU A 55 -3.55 4.12 -5.77
CA LEU A 55 -2.12 4.41 -5.61
C LEU A 55 -1.82 5.92 -5.52
N ALA A 56 -2.58 6.77 -6.23
CA ALA A 56 -2.44 8.21 -6.12
C ALA A 56 -2.85 8.72 -4.73
N GLU A 57 -3.97 8.22 -4.20
CA GLU A 57 -4.44 8.58 -2.85
C GLU A 57 -3.49 8.07 -1.75
N VAL A 58 -2.90 6.89 -1.93
CA VAL A 58 -1.87 6.36 -1.01
C VAL A 58 -0.60 7.20 -1.04
N ASP A 59 -0.19 7.73 -2.19
CA ASP A 59 0.99 8.58 -2.33
C ASP A 59 0.84 9.93 -1.59
N GLU A 60 -0.39 10.44 -1.46
CA GLU A 60 -0.67 11.67 -0.68
C GLU A 60 -0.48 11.48 0.84
N GLU A 61 -0.76 10.27 1.35
CA GLU A 61 -0.64 9.95 2.78
C GLU A 61 0.72 9.37 3.17
N ALA A 62 1.37 8.67 2.23
CA ALA A 62 2.68 8.07 2.43
C ALA A 62 3.80 9.13 2.44
N VAL A 63 4.89 8.83 3.16
CA VAL A 63 6.11 9.65 3.04
C VAL A 63 6.82 9.35 1.72
N GLU A 64 6.73 8.10 1.27
CA GLU A 64 7.29 7.60 0.03
C GLU A 64 6.46 6.38 -0.39
N LEU A 65 6.09 6.29 -1.67
CA LEU A 65 5.47 5.12 -2.26
C LEU A 65 6.39 4.51 -3.31
N LYS A 66 6.78 3.25 -3.10
CA LYS A 66 7.53 2.47 -4.09
C LYS A 66 6.66 1.34 -4.64
N ARG A 67 6.42 1.39 -5.95
CA ARG A 67 5.76 0.32 -6.71
C ARG A 67 6.79 -0.79 -6.97
N LEU A 68 6.51 -2.01 -6.49
CA LEU A 68 7.41 -3.15 -6.68
C LEU A 68 7.09 -3.97 -7.94
N GLY A 69 5.85 -3.92 -8.42
CA GLY A 69 5.43 -4.63 -9.62
C GLY A 69 3.98 -5.09 -9.54
N SER A 70 3.46 -5.58 -10.67
CA SER A 70 2.27 -6.41 -10.75
C SER A 70 2.70 -7.73 -11.35
N TYR A 71 2.21 -8.83 -10.82
CA TYR A 71 2.61 -10.18 -11.20
C TYR A 71 1.38 -11.10 -11.28
N PRO A 72 1.40 -12.13 -12.15
CA PRO A 72 0.31 -13.09 -12.23
C PRO A 72 0.21 -13.92 -10.95
N ILE A 73 -1.00 -14.35 -10.60
CA ILE A 73 -1.20 -15.28 -9.50
C ILE A 73 -0.46 -16.58 -9.83
N GLY A 74 0.44 -17.00 -8.94
CA GLY A 74 1.13 -18.28 -9.05
C GLY A 74 0.12 -19.41 -8.92
N VAL A 75 -0.08 -20.18 -9.99
CA VAL A 75 -0.75 -21.47 -9.97
C VAL A 75 0.30 -22.57 -9.84
N LEU A 76 0.12 -23.47 -8.87
CA LEU A 76 0.92 -24.68 -8.69
C LEU A 76 0.45 -25.78 -9.65
#